data_AF-A0A5J4QN28-F1
#
_entry.id   AF-A0A5J4QN28-F1
#
_cell.length_a   1.000
_cell.length_b   1.000
_cell.length_c   1.000
_cell.angle_alpha   90.00
_cell.angle_beta   90.00
_cell.angle_gamma   90.00
#
_symmetry.space_group_name_H-M   'P 1'
#
loop_
_entity.id
_entity.type
_entity.pdbx_description
1 polymer ?
#
loop_
_entity_poly.entity_id
_entity_poly.type
_entity_poly.pdbx_seq_one_letter_code
_entity_poly.pdbx_strand_id
1 'polypeptide(L)'
;LIQRNGRDRQNAMAVTLVGAYGNHAHANGISMEMYGKGLLLAPESSFGETYGTRDNQEYYARFPAHNTVIVDGMSDYGMMRSYYPYWLLSCYPAHGGELSPSEKITFSRVQLTEPKTDAVQERLTSIVRTGETSAYVVDIFRSARNDKKDNKHEYLYHSIGQSIDIMNANGQNLALSPTSELSSAAGDLKGYDYFKNKKAVSFDNDFTARFHIELENQDNVLVNLWMKGYPGRTIFKVEAPKSNALVKGSVPEAFLDKPLPTLIVKQKGEAWARPFVAVYHPYTSKEGTSVKSVAYFGNTKDFVGVAIQSTNKTDYVFNSSSGESVVSYRDMQFKGVYAVVGETEGRLNTLFLGEGETIEKGDWSIRTKALGTQVSLNRTGEIFELVTSGAIQLKMPLSAGKQPVVSTLAHPDEKIQGTVQADRFFFIELPQGTYQIK
;
A
#
# COMPACT_ATOMS: atom_id res chain seq x y z
N LEU A 1 11.93 6.84 -1.87
CA LEU A 1 11.73 5.57 -2.62
C LEU A 1 10.58 5.77 -3.59
N ILE A 2 10.66 5.21 -4.81
CA ILE A 2 9.55 5.21 -5.77
C ILE A 2 9.28 3.77 -6.24
N GLN A 3 8.02 3.38 -6.22
CA GLN A 3 7.50 2.11 -6.73
C GLN A 3 6.59 2.42 -7.90
N ARG A 4 6.68 1.65 -8.99
CA ARG A 4 5.80 1.81 -10.15
C ARG A 4 5.55 0.45 -10.81
N ASN A 5 4.35 0.25 -11.33
CA ASN A 5 3.99 -0.97 -12.07
C ASN A 5 4.07 -0.80 -13.61
N GLY A 6 4.70 0.28 -14.06
CA GLY A 6 4.83 0.64 -15.46
C GLY A 6 5.26 2.10 -15.65
N ARG A 7 5.29 2.56 -16.90
CA ARG A 7 5.60 3.95 -17.28
C ARG A 7 4.51 4.62 -18.12
N ASP A 8 3.45 3.88 -18.45
CA ASP A 8 2.32 4.44 -19.20
C ASP A 8 1.60 5.49 -18.36
N ARG A 9 1.42 6.70 -18.92
CA ARG A 9 0.85 7.83 -18.19
C ARG A 9 -0.54 7.53 -17.60
N GLN A 10 -1.37 6.79 -18.33
CA GLN A 10 -2.76 6.59 -17.96
C GLN A 10 -2.98 5.30 -17.15
N ASN A 11 -2.22 4.26 -17.49
CA ASN A 11 -2.45 2.90 -17.00
C ASN A 11 -1.45 2.47 -15.92
N ALA A 12 -0.32 3.16 -15.78
CA ALA A 12 0.59 2.91 -14.67
C ALA A 12 0.17 3.66 -13.41
N MET A 13 0.54 3.09 -12.28
CA MET A 13 0.49 3.70 -10.97
C MET A 13 1.89 3.81 -10.41
N ALA A 14 2.09 4.82 -9.57
CA ALA A 14 3.29 4.96 -8.78
C ALA A 14 2.96 5.38 -7.35
N VAL A 15 3.81 4.95 -6.42
CA VAL A 15 3.80 5.36 -5.02
C VAL A 15 5.20 5.83 -4.67
N THR A 16 5.31 7.00 -4.06
CA THR A 16 6.57 7.46 -3.46
C THR A 16 6.46 7.40 -1.95
N LEU A 17 7.52 6.94 -1.29
CA LEU A 17 7.67 7.03 0.15
C LEU A 17 8.85 7.95 0.47
N VAL A 18 8.59 8.97 1.30
CA VAL A 18 9.52 10.04 1.62
C VAL A 18 9.77 10.09 3.12
N GLY A 19 11.04 10.26 3.49
CA GLY A 19 11.49 10.49 4.86
C GLY A 19 12.37 11.75 4.91
N ALA A 20 13.02 12.02 6.04
CA ALA A 20 13.68 13.30 6.27
C ALA A 20 15.19 13.15 6.54
N TYR A 21 16.03 13.56 5.59
CA TYR A 21 17.48 13.55 5.77
C TYR A 21 18.14 14.72 5.03
N GLY A 22 19.04 15.42 5.71
CA GLY A 22 19.80 16.54 5.15
C GLY A 22 19.14 17.89 5.38
N ASN A 23 19.46 18.85 4.49
CA ASN A 23 18.99 20.23 4.55
C ASN A 23 17.67 20.40 3.74
N HIS A 24 16.86 21.42 4.09
CA HIS A 24 15.50 21.63 3.54
C HIS A 24 14.53 20.46 3.72
N ALA A 25 14.76 19.61 4.74
CA ALA A 25 13.87 18.50 5.06
C ALA A 25 12.61 18.95 5.83
N HIS A 26 11.52 18.22 5.70
CA HIS A 26 10.30 18.40 6.47
C HIS A 26 10.22 17.39 7.62
N ALA A 27 9.40 17.68 8.64
CA ALA A 27 9.00 16.69 9.63
C ALA A 27 7.78 15.92 9.13
N ASN A 28 8.00 14.88 8.32
CA ASN A 28 6.98 14.23 7.50
C ASN A 28 6.75 12.73 7.77
N GLY A 29 7.42 12.16 8.77
CA GLY A 29 7.38 10.74 9.06
C GLY A 29 7.73 9.88 7.85
N ILE A 30 6.92 8.86 7.61
CA ILE A 30 6.94 8.08 6.36
C ILE A 30 5.79 8.60 5.49
N SER A 31 6.00 9.74 4.80
CA SER A 31 4.99 10.36 3.93
C SER A 31 4.85 9.58 2.62
N MET A 32 3.65 9.60 2.04
CA MET A 32 3.33 8.96 0.77
C MET A 32 2.80 9.96 -0.25
N GLU A 33 3.27 9.87 -1.49
CA GLU A 33 2.54 10.40 -2.63
C GLU A 33 2.05 9.26 -3.51
N MET A 34 0.91 9.47 -4.17
CA MET A 34 0.30 8.47 -5.06
C MET A 34 -0.02 9.08 -6.42
N TYR A 35 0.30 8.34 -7.48
CA TYR A 35 0.08 8.71 -8.86
C TYR A 35 -0.75 7.63 -9.56
N GLY A 36 -1.64 8.05 -10.44
CA GLY A 36 -2.44 7.16 -11.27
C GLY A 36 -3.36 7.95 -12.19
N LYS A 37 -3.78 7.34 -13.31
CA LYS A 37 -4.68 7.98 -14.30
C LYS A 37 -4.14 9.33 -14.78
N GLY A 38 -2.82 9.41 -14.96
CA GLY A 38 -2.13 10.62 -15.44
C GLY A 38 -2.04 11.78 -14.44
N LEU A 39 -2.38 11.56 -13.16
CA LEU A 39 -2.47 12.58 -12.12
C LEU A 39 -1.63 12.24 -10.88
N LEU A 40 -1.21 13.28 -10.15
CA LEU A 40 -0.76 13.19 -8.75
C LEU A 40 -2.00 13.17 -7.85
N LEU A 41 -2.43 11.99 -7.43
CA LEU A 41 -3.69 11.75 -6.71
C LEU A 41 -3.63 12.18 -5.23
N ALA A 42 -2.48 11.93 -4.59
CA ALA A 42 -2.21 12.30 -3.21
C ALA A 42 -0.90 13.10 -3.18
N PRO A 43 -0.96 14.44 -3.16
CA PRO A 43 0.22 15.27 -3.28
C PRO A 43 0.94 15.40 -1.94
N GLU A 44 2.23 15.69 -2.00
CA GLU A 44 2.93 16.33 -0.89
C GLU A 44 2.56 17.83 -0.85
N SER A 45 2.64 18.47 0.31
CA SER A 45 2.25 19.88 0.49
C SER A 45 3.32 20.88 0.04
N SER A 46 4.57 20.44 -0.14
CA SER A 46 5.75 21.30 -0.40
C SER A 46 5.97 22.34 0.72
N PHE A 47 6.90 23.27 0.55
CA PHE A 47 7.10 24.38 1.49
C PHE A 47 5.92 25.36 1.44
N GLY A 48 5.73 26.13 2.52
CA GLY A 48 4.70 27.18 2.59
C GLY A 48 4.97 28.34 1.63
N GLU A 49 4.60 29.56 2.00
CA GLU A 49 4.95 30.73 1.19
C GLU A 49 6.48 30.86 1.01
N THR A 50 7.24 30.69 2.09
CA THR A 50 8.70 30.56 2.08
C THR A 50 9.18 29.68 3.22
N TYR A 51 10.47 29.35 3.31
CA TYR A 51 11.01 28.60 4.45
C TYR A 51 10.88 29.34 5.79
N GLY A 52 10.89 30.68 5.77
CA GLY A 52 10.90 31.52 6.98
C GLY A 52 9.52 31.88 7.51
N THR A 53 8.46 31.66 6.74
CA THR A 53 7.10 32.05 7.12
C THR A 53 6.49 31.09 8.13
N ARG A 54 5.54 31.60 8.92
CA ARG A 54 4.91 30.88 10.03
C ARG A 54 4.14 29.65 9.56
N ASP A 55 3.47 29.73 8.41
CA ASP A 55 2.77 28.61 7.79
C ASP A 55 3.70 27.43 7.49
N ASN A 56 4.93 27.70 7.05
CA ASN A 56 5.93 26.66 6.85
C ASN A 56 6.32 26.01 8.19
N GLN A 57 6.59 26.83 9.20
CA GLN A 57 7.05 26.36 10.50
C GLN A 57 5.98 25.62 11.31
N GLU A 58 4.71 25.99 11.14
CA GLU A 58 3.59 25.43 11.91
C GLU A 58 2.83 24.33 11.17
N TYR A 59 2.81 24.34 9.83
CA TYR A 59 2.03 23.40 9.02
C TYR A 59 2.84 22.70 7.93
N TYR A 60 3.31 23.41 6.89
CA TYR A 60 3.81 22.76 5.66
C TYR A 60 5.05 21.88 5.87
N ALA A 61 5.90 22.21 6.84
CA ALA A 61 7.06 21.41 7.22
C ALA A 61 6.81 20.48 8.42
N ARG A 62 5.54 20.28 8.80
CA ARG A 62 5.11 19.49 9.97
C ARG A 62 4.17 18.37 9.56
N PHE A 63 4.15 17.32 10.39
CA PHE A 63 3.39 16.10 10.18
C PHE A 63 1.94 16.29 9.68
N PRO A 64 1.15 17.26 10.18
CA PRO A 64 -0.22 17.47 9.70
C PRO A 64 -0.35 17.77 8.20
N ALA A 65 0.71 18.23 7.52
CA ALA A 65 0.69 18.49 6.09
C ALA A 65 1.04 17.27 5.21
N HIS A 66 1.28 16.11 5.82
CA HIS A 66 1.88 14.94 5.16
C HIS A 66 0.96 13.71 5.21
N ASN A 67 1.06 12.84 4.20
CA ASN A 67 0.28 11.60 4.12
C ASN A 67 0.95 10.49 4.95
N THR A 68 0.87 10.60 6.28
CA THR A 68 1.59 9.73 7.23
C THR A 68 0.75 9.42 8.48
N VAL A 69 1.35 8.81 9.50
CA VAL A 69 0.71 8.58 10.81
C VAL A 69 1.35 9.47 11.88
N ILE A 70 0.51 10.17 12.64
CA ILE A 70 0.89 11.01 13.78
C ILE A 70 0.59 10.26 15.08
N VAL A 71 1.57 10.21 15.97
CA VAL A 71 1.48 9.58 17.29
C VAL A 71 1.12 10.63 18.33
N ASP A 72 0.08 10.35 19.10
CA ASP A 72 -0.45 11.16 20.20
C ASP A 72 -0.77 12.61 19.82
N GLY A 73 -0.97 12.89 18.54
CA GLY A 73 -1.15 14.24 18.01
C GLY A 73 0.10 15.13 18.11
N MET A 74 1.28 14.55 18.38
CA MET A 74 2.49 15.30 18.71
C MET A 74 3.78 14.87 17.99
N SER A 75 3.76 13.88 17.10
CA SER A 75 4.96 13.47 16.33
C SER A 75 5.64 14.68 15.67
N ASP A 76 6.93 14.84 15.91
CA ASP A 76 7.67 15.99 15.39
C ASP A 76 9.18 15.77 15.46
N TYR A 77 9.91 16.43 14.57
CA TYR A 77 11.36 16.50 14.65
C TYR A 77 11.90 17.69 13.88
N GLY A 78 13.21 17.89 13.92
CA GLY A 78 13.86 19.02 13.25
C GLY A 78 13.49 19.09 11.76
N MET A 79 12.82 20.17 11.36
CA MET A 79 12.69 20.58 9.96
C MET A 79 13.94 21.37 9.52
N MET A 80 14.09 21.59 8.23
CA MET A 80 15.29 22.12 7.57
C MET A 80 16.49 21.17 7.70
N ARG A 81 17.11 21.05 8.88
CA ARG A 81 18.24 20.14 9.11
C ARG A 81 17.76 18.91 9.88
N SER A 82 17.41 17.86 9.13
CA SER A 82 16.89 16.61 9.68
C SER A 82 17.86 15.46 9.47
N TYR A 83 17.87 14.51 10.41
CA TYR A 83 18.69 13.30 10.35
C TYR A 83 17.84 12.08 10.73
N TYR A 84 16.58 12.07 10.32
CA TYR A 84 15.61 11.01 10.61
C TYR A 84 15.17 10.30 9.31
N PRO A 85 16.10 9.60 8.61
CA PRO A 85 15.73 8.78 7.47
C PRO A 85 14.93 7.57 7.95
N TYR A 86 14.07 7.04 7.10
CA TYR A 86 13.59 5.67 7.28
C TYR A 86 14.65 4.66 6.82
N TRP A 87 14.54 3.43 7.31
CA TRP A 87 15.24 2.26 6.84
C TRP A 87 14.40 1.55 5.77
N LEU A 88 15.03 1.18 4.66
CA LEU A 88 14.42 0.26 3.70
C LEU A 88 14.62 -1.17 4.21
N LEU A 89 13.53 -1.83 4.61
CA LEU A 89 13.58 -3.20 5.12
C LEU A 89 13.57 -4.20 3.97
N SER A 90 12.64 -4.03 3.03
CA SER A 90 12.54 -4.89 1.84
C SER A 90 11.79 -4.19 0.71
N CYS A 91 12.06 -4.61 -0.53
CA CYS A 91 11.31 -4.18 -1.69
C CYS A 91 11.35 -5.22 -2.81
N TYR A 92 10.36 -5.11 -3.70
CA TYR A 92 10.34 -5.82 -4.97
C TYR A 92 9.83 -4.91 -6.09
N PRO A 93 10.50 -4.86 -7.25
CA PRO A 93 11.81 -5.48 -7.50
C PRO A 93 12.91 -4.86 -6.63
N ALA A 94 14.10 -5.46 -6.62
CA ALA A 94 15.26 -4.89 -5.93
C ALA A 94 15.56 -3.47 -6.45
N HIS A 95 16.27 -2.65 -5.68
CA HIS A 95 16.59 -1.28 -6.07
C HIS A 95 17.25 -1.21 -7.46
N GLY A 96 16.73 -0.35 -8.32
CA GLY A 96 17.17 -0.22 -9.72
C GLY A 96 16.66 -1.32 -10.66
N GLY A 97 15.98 -2.35 -10.15
CA GLY A 97 15.36 -3.40 -10.93
C GLY A 97 14.10 -2.94 -11.67
N GLU A 98 13.80 -3.62 -12.77
CA GLU A 98 12.58 -3.44 -13.53
C GLU A 98 11.72 -4.72 -13.44
N LEU A 99 10.41 -4.55 -13.50
CA LEU A 99 9.50 -5.68 -13.62
C LEU A 99 9.67 -6.35 -14.98
N SER A 100 9.72 -7.68 -15.02
CA SER A 100 9.47 -8.39 -16.27
C SER A 100 8.02 -8.16 -16.74
N PRO A 101 7.71 -8.32 -18.05
CA PRO A 101 6.37 -8.08 -18.58
C PRO A 101 5.24 -8.89 -17.91
N SER A 102 5.55 -10.05 -17.35
CA SER A 102 4.58 -10.92 -16.67
C SER A 102 4.35 -10.56 -15.20
N GLU A 103 5.27 -9.81 -14.59
CA GLU A 103 5.16 -9.41 -13.19
C GLU A 103 4.09 -8.34 -12.99
N LYS A 104 3.24 -8.56 -11.99
CA LYS A 104 2.05 -7.75 -11.73
C LYS A 104 2.13 -6.98 -10.42
N ILE A 105 3.19 -7.18 -9.63
CA ILE A 105 3.29 -6.75 -8.25
C ILE A 105 4.59 -5.99 -8.03
N THR A 106 4.49 -4.83 -7.38
CA THR A 106 5.60 -4.23 -6.64
C THR A 106 5.26 -4.17 -5.16
N PHE A 107 6.26 -4.19 -4.30
CA PHE A 107 6.06 -3.85 -2.89
C PHE A 107 7.29 -3.18 -2.28
N SER A 108 7.10 -2.51 -1.15
CA SER A 108 8.17 -1.94 -0.35
C SER A 108 7.72 -1.89 1.09
N ARG A 109 8.69 -2.08 1.99
CA ARG A 109 8.51 -2.05 3.43
C ARG A 109 9.62 -1.18 4.01
N VAL A 110 9.23 -0.15 4.73
CA VAL A 110 10.14 0.82 5.33
C VAL A 110 9.81 1.03 6.81
N GLN A 111 10.81 1.39 7.60
CA GLN A 111 10.65 1.63 9.04
C GLN A 111 11.30 2.95 9.47
N LEU A 112 10.63 3.68 10.34
CA LEU A 112 11.14 4.88 11.00
C LEU A 112 10.92 4.74 12.50
N THR A 113 11.88 5.16 13.31
CA THR A 113 11.63 5.45 14.72
C THR A 113 11.36 6.94 14.85
N GLU A 114 10.10 7.30 15.09
CA GLU A 114 9.65 8.67 15.29
C GLU A 114 10.21 9.18 16.63
N PRO A 115 11.07 10.21 16.63
CA PRO A 115 11.91 10.55 17.78
C PRO A 115 11.18 11.28 18.91
N LYS A 116 10.05 11.95 18.65
CA LYS A 116 9.34 12.70 19.70
C LYS A 116 8.66 11.79 20.71
N THR A 117 8.06 10.72 20.22
CA THR A 117 7.31 9.75 21.04
C THR A 117 8.03 8.43 21.22
N ASP A 118 9.20 8.26 20.59
CA ASP A 118 9.94 7.00 20.50
C ASP A 118 9.06 5.87 19.96
N ALA A 119 8.32 6.17 18.89
CA ALA A 119 7.42 5.23 18.25
C ALA A 119 8.08 4.55 17.05
N VAL A 120 8.04 3.23 17.03
CA VAL A 120 8.41 2.44 15.85
C VAL A 120 7.24 2.45 14.88
N GLN A 121 7.50 2.98 13.69
CA GLN A 121 6.55 3.08 12.59
C GLN A 121 7.05 2.24 11.43
N GLU A 122 6.17 1.41 10.86
CA GLU A 122 6.45 0.60 9.67
C GLU A 122 5.35 0.84 8.64
N ARG A 123 5.74 1.10 7.40
CA ARG A 123 4.81 1.22 6.28
C ARG A 123 5.15 0.22 5.19
N LEU A 124 4.16 -0.61 4.84
CA LEU A 124 4.22 -1.47 3.67
C LEU A 124 3.26 -0.95 2.61
N THR A 125 3.77 -0.77 1.40
CA THR A 125 2.99 -0.41 0.22
C THR A 125 3.20 -1.42 -0.89
N SER A 126 2.11 -1.82 -1.56
CA SER A 126 2.19 -2.74 -2.71
C SER A 126 1.25 -2.33 -3.83
N ILE A 127 1.75 -2.28 -5.07
CA ILE A 127 0.94 -2.04 -6.25
C ILE A 127 0.66 -3.39 -6.91
N VAL A 128 -0.62 -3.73 -7.13
CA VAL A 128 -1.03 -4.98 -7.77
C VAL A 128 -1.87 -4.68 -9.01
N ARG A 129 -1.43 -5.14 -10.18
CA ARG A 129 -2.19 -4.99 -11.43
C ARG A 129 -3.41 -5.90 -11.44
N THR A 130 -4.58 -5.33 -11.71
CA THR A 130 -5.83 -6.06 -11.95
C THR A 130 -6.05 -6.38 -13.43
N GLY A 131 -5.32 -5.68 -14.31
CA GLY A 131 -5.26 -5.92 -15.74
C GLY A 131 -4.25 -4.98 -16.40
N GLU A 132 -4.36 -4.82 -17.71
CA GLU A 132 -3.49 -3.91 -18.48
C GLU A 132 -3.72 -2.44 -18.11
N THR A 133 -4.96 -2.04 -17.83
CA THR A 133 -5.33 -0.64 -17.61
C THR A 133 -5.65 -0.29 -16.16
N SER A 134 -5.55 -1.26 -15.25
CA SER A 134 -6.03 -1.11 -13.87
C SER A 134 -5.14 -1.80 -12.85
N ALA A 135 -5.05 -1.18 -11.68
CA ALA A 135 -4.31 -1.66 -10.51
C ALA A 135 -4.93 -1.09 -9.23
N TYR A 136 -4.48 -1.61 -8.09
CA TYR A 136 -4.74 -1.02 -6.78
C TYR A 136 -3.44 -0.95 -5.97
N VAL A 137 -3.45 -0.12 -4.93
CA VAL A 137 -2.38 -0.03 -3.92
C VAL A 137 -2.89 -0.57 -2.60
N VAL A 138 -2.15 -1.47 -1.98
CA VAL A 138 -2.33 -1.83 -0.57
C VAL A 138 -1.37 -0.98 0.25
N ASP A 139 -1.86 -0.32 1.30
CA ASP A 139 -1.07 0.44 2.27
C ASP A 139 -1.37 -0.12 3.67
N ILE A 140 -0.33 -0.63 4.34
CA ILE A 140 -0.41 -1.14 5.71
C ILE A 140 0.57 -0.36 6.56
N PHE A 141 0.04 0.42 7.49
CA PHE A 141 0.82 1.26 8.39
C PHE A 141 0.69 0.74 9.83
N ARG A 142 1.81 0.32 10.41
CA ARG A 142 1.96 -0.06 11.81
C ARG A 142 2.70 1.02 12.59
N SER A 143 2.27 1.26 13.82
CA SER A 143 2.87 2.30 14.65
C SER A 143 2.62 2.00 16.13
N ALA A 144 3.67 1.99 16.95
CA ALA A 144 3.55 1.85 18.40
C ALA A 144 4.74 2.49 19.12
N ARG A 145 4.49 3.09 20.27
CA ARG A 145 5.53 3.60 21.16
C ARG A 145 6.27 2.45 21.84
N ASN A 146 7.59 2.55 21.94
CA ASN A 146 8.41 1.58 22.68
C ASN A 146 8.03 1.53 24.16
N ASP A 147 7.62 2.66 24.74
CA ASP A 147 7.20 2.77 26.14
C ASP A 147 5.75 2.28 26.40
N LYS A 148 5.01 1.89 25.35
CA LYS A 148 3.62 1.41 25.39
C LYS A 148 2.62 2.42 25.99
N LYS A 149 2.94 3.71 25.99
CA LYS A 149 2.08 4.79 26.52
C LYS A 149 1.20 5.44 25.45
N ASP A 150 0.92 4.70 24.37
CA ASP A 150 0.11 5.18 23.24
C ASP A 150 -1.27 5.66 23.72
N ASN A 151 -1.58 6.93 23.46
CA ASN A 151 -2.91 7.50 23.66
C ASN A 151 -3.74 7.37 22.37
N LYS A 152 -3.17 7.82 21.24
CA LYS A 152 -3.83 7.77 19.92
C LYS A 152 -2.82 7.74 18.78
N HIS A 153 -3.26 7.21 17.63
CA HIS A 153 -2.54 7.29 16.36
C HIS A 153 -3.49 7.79 15.28
N GLU A 154 -3.01 8.67 14.40
CA GLU A 154 -3.84 9.37 13.42
C GLU A 154 -3.25 9.20 12.02
N TYR A 155 -3.94 8.46 11.15
CA TYR A 155 -3.58 8.28 9.74
C TYR A 155 -4.12 9.43 8.91
N LEU A 156 -3.27 10.11 8.14
CA LEU A 156 -3.64 11.25 7.29
C LEU A 156 -3.50 10.89 5.80
N TYR A 157 -4.49 11.30 5.01
CA TYR A 157 -4.47 11.21 3.55
C TYR A 157 -5.12 12.43 2.91
N HIS A 158 -4.32 13.21 2.20
CA HIS A 158 -4.67 14.42 1.45
C HIS A 158 -4.86 14.06 -0.02
N SER A 159 -5.95 14.51 -0.63
CA SER A 159 -6.28 14.23 -2.03
C SER A 159 -6.36 15.52 -2.83
N ILE A 160 -5.99 15.46 -4.13
CA ILE A 160 -6.28 16.56 -5.07
C ILE A 160 -7.75 16.66 -5.49
N GLY A 161 -8.61 15.74 -5.04
CA GLY A 161 -10.04 15.78 -5.34
C GLY A 161 -10.71 17.04 -4.79
N GLN A 162 -11.90 17.37 -5.31
CA GLN A 162 -12.70 18.49 -4.83
C GLN A 162 -13.65 18.08 -3.70
N SER A 163 -13.99 16.79 -3.62
CA SER A 163 -14.89 16.27 -2.59
C SER A 163 -14.54 14.83 -2.20
N ILE A 164 -15.06 14.44 -1.03
CA ILE A 164 -14.93 13.10 -0.46
C ILE A 164 -16.28 12.64 0.10
N ASP A 165 -16.70 11.46 -0.32
CA ASP A 165 -17.77 10.68 0.31
C ASP A 165 -17.16 9.67 1.29
N ILE A 166 -17.78 9.51 2.46
CA ILE A 166 -17.39 8.49 3.43
C ILE A 166 -18.59 7.58 3.61
N MET A 167 -18.44 6.31 3.27
CA MET A 167 -19.51 5.32 3.22
C MET A 167 -19.19 4.11 4.07
N ASN A 168 -20.21 3.47 4.64
CA ASN A 168 -20.06 2.15 5.24
C ASN A 168 -19.81 1.06 4.16
N ALA A 169 -19.56 -0.17 4.60
CA ALA A 169 -19.34 -1.32 3.70
C ALA A 169 -20.52 -1.62 2.74
N ASN A 170 -21.73 -1.13 3.04
CA ASN A 170 -22.91 -1.28 2.18
C ASN A 170 -23.06 -0.13 1.17
N GLY A 171 -22.10 0.81 1.12
CA GLY A 171 -22.14 1.96 0.21
C GLY A 171 -23.03 3.11 0.67
N GLN A 172 -23.51 3.10 1.93
CA GLN A 172 -24.32 4.19 2.48
C GLN A 172 -23.44 5.25 3.11
N ASN A 173 -23.69 6.52 2.79
CA ASN A 173 -22.95 7.64 3.37
C ASN A 173 -23.09 7.69 4.91
N LEU A 174 -21.97 7.88 5.59
CA LEU A 174 -21.92 8.13 7.02
C LEU A 174 -22.30 9.58 7.31
N ALA A 175 -23.11 9.78 8.35
CA ALA A 175 -23.45 11.11 8.83
C ALA A 175 -22.33 11.61 9.76
N LEU A 176 -21.54 12.58 9.29
CA LEU A 176 -20.49 13.23 10.08
C LEU A 176 -20.99 14.55 10.66
N SER A 177 -20.62 14.82 11.91
CA SER A 177 -20.97 16.04 12.64
C SER A 177 -19.78 16.98 12.81
N PRO A 178 -19.96 18.32 12.82
CA PRO A 178 -18.90 19.26 13.14
C PRO A 178 -18.19 18.94 14.47
N THR A 179 -16.87 19.17 14.53
CA THR A 179 -16.06 18.89 15.73
C THR A 179 -14.98 19.96 15.95
N SER A 180 -14.55 20.13 17.20
CA SER A 180 -13.42 20.98 17.62
C SER A 180 -12.14 20.19 17.91
N GLU A 181 -12.18 18.85 17.80
CA GLU A 181 -11.00 17.99 17.86
C GLU A 181 -10.00 18.32 16.74
N LEU A 182 -8.83 17.67 16.78
CA LEU A 182 -7.74 17.92 15.85
C LEU A 182 -7.30 19.38 15.96
N SER A 183 -6.84 19.82 17.13
CA SER A 183 -6.48 21.22 17.37
C SER A 183 -5.45 21.38 18.48
N SER A 184 -4.67 22.46 18.42
CA SER A 184 -3.69 22.75 19.46
C SER A 184 -4.32 23.03 20.81
N ALA A 185 -5.55 23.57 20.83
CA ALA A 185 -6.35 23.71 22.04
C ALA A 185 -6.73 22.36 22.68
N ALA A 186 -6.77 21.29 21.89
CA ALA A 186 -6.99 19.92 22.34
C ALA A 186 -5.68 19.16 22.66
N GLY A 187 -4.52 19.84 22.59
CA GLY A 187 -3.20 19.26 22.87
C GLY A 187 -2.45 18.72 21.65
N ASP A 188 -2.98 18.91 20.44
CA ASP A 188 -2.33 18.49 19.20
C ASP A 188 -1.28 19.51 18.70
N LEU A 189 -0.51 19.14 17.68
CA LEU A 189 0.40 20.06 16.99
C LEU A 189 -0.34 21.29 16.46
N LYS A 190 0.39 22.40 16.40
CA LYS A 190 -0.14 23.65 15.84
C LYS A 190 -0.67 23.50 14.40
N GLY A 191 -0.06 22.63 13.61
CA GLY A 191 -0.49 22.33 12.24
C GLY A 191 -1.93 21.86 12.12
N TYR A 192 -2.51 21.22 13.15
CA TYR A 192 -3.91 20.82 13.10
C TYR A 192 -4.90 22.01 13.11
N ASP A 193 -4.47 23.20 13.54
CA ASP A 193 -5.29 24.41 13.49
C ASP A 193 -5.49 24.93 12.06
N TYR A 194 -4.70 24.44 11.10
CA TYR A 194 -4.83 24.82 9.69
C TYR A 194 -5.95 24.06 8.97
N PHE A 195 -6.41 22.94 9.53
CA PHE A 195 -7.55 22.22 9.00
C PHE A 195 -8.85 23.01 9.23
N LYS A 196 -9.68 23.07 8.20
CA LYS A 196 -11.00 23.72 8.22
C LYS A 196 -12.12 22.70 8.07
N ASN A 197 -13.35 23.15 8.33
CA ASN A 197 -14.57 22.38 8.09
C ASN A 197 -14.53 20.96 8.68
N LYS A 198 -13.95 20.83 9.87
CA LYS A 198 -13.72 19.55 10.55
C LYS A 198 -15.05 18.89 10.90
N LYS A 199 -15.25 17.67 10.40
CA LYS A 199 -16.39 16.82 10.76
C LYS A 199 -15.89 15.43 11.14
N ALA A 200 -16.57 14.79 12.08
CA ALA A 200 -16.21 13.47 12.57
C ALA A 200 -17.43 12.54 12.73
N VAL A 201 -17.13 11.24 12.75
CA VAL A 201 -18.04 10.18 13.19
C VAL A 201 -17.23 9.10 13.91
N SER A 202 -17.74 8.63 15.06
CA SER A 202 -17.20 7.42 15.68
C SER A 202 -17.67 6.21 14.89
N PHE A 203 -16.74 5.47 14.30
CA PHE A 203 -17.06 4.36 13.40
C PHE A 203 -15.89 3.36 13.40
N ASP A 204 -16.18 2.13 13.83
CA ASP A 204 -15.20 1.06 14.03
C ASP A 204 -15.32 -0.09 13.02
N ASN A 205 -16.30 -0.03 12.12
CA ASN A 205 -16.46 -0.98 11.03
C ASN A 205 -15.64 -0.59 9.79
N ASP A 206 -15.51 -1.52 8.85
CA ASP A 206 -14.92 -1.26 7.54
C ASP A 206 -15.70 -0.16 6.80
N PHE A 207 -14.97 0.73 6.13
CA PHE A 207 -15.56 1.86 5.41
C PHE A 207 -14.84 2.13 4.09
N THR A 208 -15.50 2.91 3.22
CA THR A 208 -14.93 3.40 1.96
C THR A 208 -14.92 4.92 1.97
N ALA A 209 -13.78 5.53 1.68
CA ALA A 209 -13.69 6.92 1.29
C ALA A 209 -13.57 7.01 -0.25
N ARG A 210 -14.41 7.80 -0.89
CA ARG A 210 -14.33 8.05 -2.34
C ARG A 210 -14.01 9.51 -2.60
N PHE A 211 -12.87 9.75 -3.20
CA PHE A 211 -12.45 11.08 -3.65
C PHE A 211 -12.89 11.30 -5.09
N HIS A 212 -13.45 12.47 -5.38
CA HIS A 212 -13.88 12.86 -6.73
C HIS A 212 -12.93 13.93 -7.27
N ILE A 213 -12.37 13.67 -8.45
CA ILE A 213 -11.50 14.57 -9.20
C ILE A 213 -12.20 14.91 -10.51
N GLU A 214 -12.84 16.07 -10.55
CA GLU A 214 -13.59 16.54 -11.72
C GLU A 214 -12.66 17.24 -12.70
N LEU A 215 -12.55 16.71 -13.93
CA LEU A 215 -11.66 17.23 -14.97
C LEU A 215 -12.47 17.95 -16.05
N GLU A 216 -11.99 19.11 -16.48
CA GLU A 216 -12.58 19.79 -17.64
C GLU A 216 -12.22 19.06 -18.93
N ASN A 217 -13.24 18.81 -19.77
CA ASN A 217 -13.10 18.18 -21.09
C ASN A 217 -12.44 16.78 -21.09
N GLN A 218 -12.43 16.09 -19.95
CA GLN A 218 -11.87 14.74 -19.78
C GLN A 218 -12.77 13.93 -18.84
N ASP A 219 -12.57 12.60 -18.82
CA ASP A 219 -13.28 11.74 -17.89
C ASP A 219 -12.87 12.04 -16.44
N ASN A 220 -13.83 12.22 -15.54
CA ASN A 220 -13.56 12.42 -14.12
C ASN A 220 -12.77 11.24 -13.56
N VAL A 221 -11.85 11.50 -12.64
CA VAL A 221 -11.12 10.45 -11.91
C VAL A 221 -11.73 10.30 -10.52
N LEU A 222 -11.95 9.06 -10.10
CA LEU A 222 -12.40 8.70 -8.77
C LEU A 222 -11.34 7.85 -8.11
N VAL A 223 -11.12 8.04 -6.81
CA VAL A 223 -10.23 7.19 -6.00
C VAL A 223 -11.04 6.60 -4.87
N ASN A 224 -11.29 5.30 -4.92
CA ASN A 224 -11.82 4.57 -3.77
C ASN A 224 -10.67 4.17 -2.85
N LEU A 225 -10.85 4.42 -1.56
CA LEU A 225 -10.02 3.97 -0.45
C LEU A 225 -10.90 3.11 0.45
N TRP A 226 -10.71 1.79 0.43
CA TRP A 226 -11.32 0.89 1.41
C TRP A 226 -10.40 0.77 2.61
N MET A 227 -10.92 0.95 3.82
CA MET A 227 -10.12 0.82 5.05
C MET A 227 -10.75 -0.18 6.03
N LYS A 228 -9.89 -1.02 6.59
CA LYS A 228 -10.27 -1.99 7.64
C LYS A 228 -10.69 -1.24 8.90
N GLY A 229 -11.84 -1.57 9.47
CA GLY A 229 -12.31 -1.09 10.76
C GLY A 229 -11.61 -1.77 11.93
N TYR A 230 -11.53 -1.05 13.05
CA TYR A 230 -11.09 -1.55 14.34
C TYR A 230 -11.79 -0.80 15.48
N PRO A 231 -11.97 -1.43 16.65
CA PRO A 231 -12.56 -0.77 17.82
C PRO A 231 -11.85 0.53 18.19
N GLY A 232 -12.64 1.54 18.58
CA GLY A 232 -12.13 2.82 19.06
C GLY A 232 -11.61 3.75 17.95
N ARG A 233 -12.14 3.62 16.73
CA ARG A 233 -11.83 4.52 15.62
C ARG A 233 -12.81 5.69 15.49
N THR A 234 -12.27 6.83 15.09
CA THR A 234 -13.03 8.01 14.69
C THR A 234 -12.54 8.43 13.31
N ILE A 235 -13.47 8.63 12.39
CA ILE A 235 -13.20 9.06 11.02
C ILE A 235 -13.48 10.55 10.93
N PHE A 236 -12.53 11.31 10.40
CA PHE A 236 -12.65 12.73 10.18
C PHE A 236 -12.57 13.05 8.69
N LYS A 237 -13.39 14.01 8.29
CA LYS A 237 -13.30 14.74 7.04
C LYS A 237 -12.90 16.17 7.37
N VAL A 238 -11.80 16.64 6.78
CA VAL A 238 -11.32 18.02 6.95
C VAL A 238 -10.91 18.61 5.61
N GLU A 239 -10.76 19.93 5.57
CA GLU A 239 -10.14 20.65 4.46
C GLU A 239 -8.77 21.15 4.91
N ALA A 240 -7.72 20.61 4.29
CA ALA A 240 -6.35 21.07 4.49
C ALA A 240 -6.05 22.28 3.58
N PRO A 241 -5.05 23.11 3.93
CA PRO A 241 -4.46 24.05 2.99
C PRO A 241 -4.12 23.42 1.63
N LYS A 242 -4.06 24.25 0.59
CA LYS A 242 -3.62 23.82 -0.74
C LYS A 242 -2.22 23.21 -0.68
N SER A 243 -1.89 22.35 -1.65
CA SER A 243 -0.51 21.91 -1.84
C SER A 243 0.23 22.91 -2.73
N ASN A 244 1.41 23.36 -2.27
CA ASN A 244 2.34 24.15 -3.07
C ASN A 244 3.25 23.28 -3.95
N ALA A 245 3.11 21.94 -3.90
CA ALA A 245 3.76 21.04 -4.85
C ALA A 245 3.03 21.01 -6.20
N LEU A 246 1.75 21.40 -6.21
CA LEU A 246 0.95 21.51 -7.42
C LEU A 246 1.37 22.77 -8.18
N VAL A 247 2.01 22.56 -9.32
CA VAL A 247 2.45 23.64 -10.22
C VAL A 247 1.73 23.57 -11.55
N LYS A 248 1.66 24.69 -12.26
CA LYS A 248 1.05 24.77 -13.59
C LYS A 248 1.63 23.69 -14.51
N GLY A 249 0.74 22.91 -15.13
CA GLY A 249 1.09 21.78 -16.01
C GLY A 249 1.23 20.42 -15.31
N SER A 250 1.31 20.36 -13.98
CA SER A 250 1.30 19.08 -13.23
C SER A 250 -0.12 18.56 -12.98
N VAL A 251 -1.08 19.46 -12.84
CA VAL A 251 -2.51 19.22 -12.64
C VAL A 251 -3.31 20.29 -13.41
N PRO A 252 -4.62 20.07 -13.66
CA PRO A 252 -5.52 21.12 -14.15
C PRO A 252 -5.43 22.39 -13.31
N GLU A 253 -5.43 23.56 -13.96
CA GLU A 253 -5.23 24.86 -13.28
C GLU A 253 -6.28 25.13 -12.19
N ALA A 254 -7.50 24.61 -12.36
CA ALA A 254 -8.58 24.72 -11.39
C ALA A 254 -8.24 24.15 -10.00
N PHE A 255 -7.17 23.34 -9.86
CA PHE A 255 -6.78 22.69 -8.60
C PHE A 255 -5.68 23.43 -7.84
N LEU A 256 -4.89 24.30 -8.49
CA LEU A 256 -3.65 24.84 -7.93
C LEU A 256 -3.84 25.61 -6.61
N ASP A 257 -4.98 26.27 -6.44
CA ASP A 257 -5.28 27.11 -5.27
C ASP A 257 -6.45 26.59 -4.42
N LYS A 258 -6.77 25.30 -4.54
CA LYS A 258 -7.89 24.71 -3.81
C LYS A 258 -7.42 24.03 -2.52
N PRO A 259 -8.19 24.15 -1.42
CA PRO A 259 -8.00 23.30 -0.26
C PRO A 259 -8.06 21.81 -0.63
N LEU A 260 -7.32 20.97 0.09
CA LEU A 260 -7.29 19.53 -0.16
C LEU A 260 -8.28 18.82 0.77
N PRO A 261 -9.29 18.10 0.25
CA PRO A 261 -10.09 17.18 1.03
C PRO A 261 -9.18 16.12 1.65
N THR A 262 -9.26 16.01 2.97
CA THR A 262 -8.35 15.17 3.74
C THR A 262 -9.15 14.22 4.61
N LEU A 263 -8.80 12.94 4.51
CA LEU A 263 -9.28 11.90 5.41
C LEU A 263 -8.29 11.78 6.56
N ILE A 264 -8.80 11.85 7.79
CA ILE A 264 -8.02 11.53 8.99
C ILE A 264 -8.72 10.40 9.73
N VAL A 265 -7.98 9.34 10.06
CA VAL A 265 -8.51 8.21 10.82
C VAL A 265 -7.74 8.12 12.12
N LYS A 266 -8.43 8.48 13.20
CA LYS A 266 -7.89 8.39 14.56
C LYS A 266 -8.20 7.02 15.12
N GLN A 267 -7.21 6.39 15.72
CA GLN A 267 -7.35 5.17 16.51
C GLN A 267 -6.91 5.43 17.94
N LYS A 268 -7.68 4.92 18.91
CA LYS A 268 -7.26 4.90 20.32
C LYS A 268 -6.19 3.83 20.56
N GLY A 269 -5.14 4.22 21.29
CA GLY A 269 -3.96 3.39 21.56
C GLY A 269 -3.10 3.16 20.32
N GLU A 270 -2.20 2.19 20.42
CA GLU A 270 -1.28 1.81 19.34
C GLU A 270 -1.97 1.35 18.05
N ALA A 271 -1.23 1.37 16.95
CA ALA A 271 -1.62 0.88 15.63
C ALA A 271 -0.69 -0.23 15.11
N TRP A 272 -0.06 -1.03 15.97
CA TRP A 272 0.74 -2.20 15.61
C TRP A 272 -0.12 -3.46 15.48
N ALA A 273 -0.90 -3.76 16.50
CA ALA A 273 -1.83 -4.89 16.56
C ALA A 273 -3.16 -4.61 15.85
N ARG A 274 -3.44 -3.33 15.57
CA ARG A 274 -4.62 -2.83 14.85
C ARG A 274 -4.17 -1.83 13.78
N PRO A 275 -3.40 -2.24 12.76
CA PRO A 275 -2.81 -1.32 11.80
C PRO A 275 -3.85 -0.56 10.99
N PHE A 276 -3.44 0.58 10.43
CA PHE A 276 -4.18 1.19 9.34
C PHE A 276 -3.94 0.33 8.09
N VAL A 277 -5.02 -0.20 7.52
CA VAL A 277 -4.98 -1.07 6.34
C VAL A 277 -5.91 -0.44 5.31
N ALA A 278 -5.34 0.09 4.24
CA ALA A 278 -6.07 0.77 3.17
C ALA A 278 -5.80 0.10 1.82
N VAL A 279 -6.83 0.04 0.97
CA VAL A 279 -6.71 -0.33 -0.45
C VAL A 279 -7.17 0.85 -1.29
N TYR A 280 -6.28 1.38 -2.13
CA TYR A 280 -6.58 2.47 -3.06
C TYR A 280 -6.79 1.95 -4.46
N HIS A 281 -7.84 2.41 -5.12
CA HIS A 281 -8.09 2.10 -6.52
C HIS A 281 -8.58 3.34 -7.26
N PRO A 282 -7.71 3.98 -8.07
CA PRO A 282 -8.12 5.03 -8.97
C PRO A 282 -8.75 4.47 -10.24
N TYR A 283 -9.81 5.12 -10.71
CA TYR A 283 -10.46 4.80 -11.98
C TYR A 283 -11.12 6.04 -12.60
N THR A 284 -11.38 6.03 -13.90
CA THR A 284 -12.15 7.07 -14.60
C THR A 284 -13.64 6.76 -14.58
N SER A 285 -14.47 7.81 -14.67
CA SER A 285 -15.93 7.67 -14.76
C SER A 285 -16.37 6.80 -15.94
N LYS A 286 -15.61 6.80 -17.04
CA LYS A 286 -15.88 6.02 -18.25
C LYS A 286 -15.46 4.57 -18.13
N GLU A 287 -14.29 4.27 -17.55
CA GLU A 287 -13.82 2.89 -17.42
C GLU A 287 -14.55 2.14 -16.29
N GLY A 288 -15.00 2.87 -15.27
CA GLY A 288 -15.63 2.31 -14.09
C GLY A 288 -14.63 1.54 -13.20
N THR A 289 -15.12 1.00 -12.09
CA THR A 289 -14.24 0.36 -11.12
C THR A 289 -13.91 -1.09 -11.50
N SER A 290 -12.62 -1.46 -11.53
CA SER A 290 -12.20 -2.87 -11.69
C SER A 290 -12.28 -3.63 -10.37
N VAL A 291 -12.03 -2.96 -9.24
CA VAL A 291 -12.17 -3.51 -7.89
C VAL A 291 -13.63 -3.40 -7.42
N LYS A 292 -14.28 -4.55 -7.22
CA LYS A 292 -15.71 -4.63 -6.86
C LYS A 292 -15.92 -4.61 -5.35
N SER A 293 -15.05 -5.27 -4.59
CA SER A 293 -15.11 -5.28 -3.14
C SER A 293 -13.75 -5.59 -2.52
N VAL A 294 -13.60 -5.14 -1.27
CA VAL A 294 -12.46 -5.44 -0.41
C VAL A 294 -13.02 -5.98 0.90
N ALA A 295 -12.51 -7.13 1.34
CA ALA A 295 -12.82 -7.73 2.63
C ALA A 295 -11.54 -8.05 3.37
N TYR A 296 -11.62 -8.20 4.69
CA TYR A 296 -10.46 -8.49 5.54
C TYR A 296 -10.63 -9.82 6.24
N PHE A 297 -9.53 -10.54 6.44
CA PHE A 297 -9.51 -11.82 7.13
C PHE A 297 -8.29 -11.93 8.07
N GLY A 298 -8.30 -12.95 8.93
CA GLY A 298 -7.33 -13.09 10.00
C GLY A 298 -7.80 -12.47 11.32
N ASN A 299 -7.39 -13.07 12.44
CA ASN A 299 -7.84 -12.72 13.79
C ASN A 299 -6.67 -12.60 14.79
N THR A 300 -5.43 -12.73 14.34
CA THR A 300 -4.25 -12.56 15.19
C THR A 300 -3.73 -11.13 15.12
N LYS A 301 -3.12 -10.67 16.21
CA LYS A 301 -2.63 -9.28 16.33
C LYS A 301 -1.46 -8.97 15.39
N ASP A 302 -0.68 -9.98 15.02
CA ASP A 302 0.50 -9.85 14.18
C ASP A 302 0.18 -9.91 12.67
N PHE A 303 -1.05 -10.26 12.27
CA PHE A 303 -1.43 -10.57 10.90
C PHE A 303 -2.59 -9.71 10.37
N VAL A 304 -2.51 -9.38 9.08
CA VAL A 304 -3.57 -8.77 8.29
C VAL A 304 -3.76 -9.57 7.00
N GLY A 305 -4.98 -10.03 6.76
CA GLY A 305 -5.40 -10.57 5.48
C GLY A 305 -6.34 -9.60 4.75
N VAL A 306 -6.15 -9.44 3.44
CA VAL A 306 -7.03 -8.64 2.57
C VAL A 306 -7.45 -9.47 1.37
N ALA A 307 -8.75 -9.60 1.12
CA ALA A 307 -9.32 -10.24 -0.06
C ALA A 307 -9.89 -9.15 -0.97
N ILE A 308 -9.35 -9.02 -2.18
CA ILE A 308 -9.73 -8.00 -3.16
C ILE A 308 -10.42 -8.70 -4.33
N GLN A 309 -11.73 -8.52 -4.46
CA GLN A 309 -12.48 -9.00 -5.62
C GLN A 309 -12.41 -7.95 -6.73
N SER A 310 -11.78 -8.29 -7.83
CA SER A 310 -11.80 -7.51 -9.07
C SER A 310 -12.71 -8.19 -10.11
N THR A 311 -13.01 -7.52 -11.22
CA THR A 311 -13.91 -8.04 -12.28
C THR A 311 -13.58 -9.45 -12.74
N ASN A 312 -12.29 -9.75 -12.97
CA ASN A 312 -11.84 -11.03 -13.56
C ASN A 312 -10.90 -11.82 -12.65
N LYS A 313 -10.70 -11.37 -11.42
CA LYS A 313 -9.73 -12.01 -10.52
C LYS A 313 -10.02 -11.70 -9.06
N THR A 314 -9.53 -12.57 -8.19
CA THR A 314 -9.53 -12.37 -6.74
C THR A 314 -8.10 -12.44 -6.26
N ASP A 315 -7.66 -11.43 -5.53
CA ASP A 315 -6.35 -11.46 -4.88
C ASP A 315 -6.52 -11.61 -3.36
N TYR A 316 -5.68 -12.43 -2.74
CA TYR A 316 -5.56 -12.55 -1.30
C TYR A 316 -4.18 -12.08 -0.89
N VAL A 317 -4.14 -10.99 -0.14
CA VAL A 317 -2.93 -10.38 0.39
C VAL A 317 -2.76 -10.84 1.83
N PHE A 318 -1.56 -11.31 2.13
CA PHE A 318 -1.15 -11.75 3.45
C PHE A 318 -0.04 -10.82 3.93
N ASN A 319 -0.17 -10.30 5.16
CA ASN A 319 0.88 -9.53 5.77
C ASN A 319 1.03 -9.87 7.26
N SER A 320 2.22 -10.33 7.66
CA SER A 320 2.58 -10.54 9.07
C SER A 320 3.68 -9.58 9.47
N SER A 321 3.61 -9.06 10.71
CA SER A 321 4.63 -8.18 11.28
C SER A 321 5.93 -8.89 11.67
N SER A 322 5.85 -10.15 12.10
CA SER A 322 7.03 -10.96 12.46
C SER A 322 7.45 -11.93 11.36
N GLY A 323 6.48 -12.43 10.59
CA GLY A 323 6.68 -13.51 9.61
C GLY A 323 7.06 -14.87 10.20
N GLU A 324 6.97 -15.03 11.52
CA GLU A 324 7.32 -16.27 12.22
C GLU A 324 6.15 -17.27 12.27
N SER A 325 4.93 -16.76 12.37
CA SER A 325 3.71 -17.55 12.48
C SER A 325 3.28 -18.11 11.14
N VAL A 326 2.89 -19.39 11.12
CA VAL A 326 2.16 -19.98 9.98
C VAL A 326 0.72 -19.50 10.04
N VAL A 327 0.24 -18.93 8.95
CA VAL A 327 -1.13 -18.48 8.78
C VAL A 327 -1.82 -19.34 7.74
N SER A 328 -3.04 -19.78 8.03
CA SER A 328 -3.89 -20.52 7.10
C SER A 328 -5.19 -19.78 6.85
N TYR A 329 -5.60 -19.75 5.58
CA TYR A 329 -6.88 -19.19 5.17
C TYR A 329 -7.39 -19.97 3.96
N ARG A 330 -8.55 -20.63 4.10
CA ARG A 330 -9.08 -21.55 3.08
C ARG A 330 -8.05 -22.64 2.75
N ASP A 331 -7.71 -22.80 1.47
CA ASP A 331 -6.68 -23.72 0.97
C ASP A 331 -5.31 -23.04 0.78
N MET A 332 -5.08 -21.88 1.42
CA MET A 332 -3.80 -21.18 1.45
C MET A 332 -3.09 -21.35 2.77
N GLN A 333 -1.77 -21.47 2.71
CA GLN A 333 -0.88 -21.39 3.86
C GLN A 333 0.27 -20.42 3.57
N PHE A 334 0.66 -19.64 4.56
CA PHE A 334 1.67 -18.60 4.43
C PHE A 334 2.54 -18.54 5.68
N LYS A 335 3.85 -18.41 5.50
CA LYS A 335 4.80 -18.07 6.56
C LYS A 335 5.82 -17.07 6.02
N GLY A 336 5.75 -15.83 6.49
CA GLY A 336 6.59 -14.73 6.01
C GLY A 336 5.99 -13.37 6.30
N VAL A 337 6.55 -12.32 5.71
CA VAL A 337 6.14 -10.93 5.95
C VAL A 337 5.04 -10.48 4.99
N TYR A 338 5.17 -10.75 3.69
CA TYR A 338 4.18 -10.35 2.70
C TYR A 338 3.97 -11.43 1.64
N ALA A 339 2.74 -11.62 1.18
CA ALA A 339 2.45 -12.47 0.02
C ALA A 339 1.16 -12.03 -0.68
N VAL A 340 1.05 -12.40 -1.95
CA VAL A 340 -0.18 -12.24 -2.74
C VAL A 340 -0.47 -13.55 -3.47
N VAL A 341 -1.69 -14.06 -3.30
CA VAL A 341 -2.23 -15.18 -4.07
C VAL A 341 -3.32 -14.63 -4.98
N GLY A 342 -3.11 -14.69 -6.29
CA GLY A 342 -4.07 -14.24 -7.30
C GLY A 342 -4.75 -15.42 -7.99
N GLU A 343 -6.07 -15.37 -8.10
CA GLU A 343 -6.89 -16.37 -8.78
C GLU A 343 -7.77 -15.76 -9.88
N THR A 344 -7.97 -16.48 -10.96
CA THR A 344 -8.96 -16.18 -12.00
C THR A 344 -9.81 -17.43 -12.21
N GLU A 345 -11.14 -17.30 -12.05
CA GLU A 345 -12.08 -18.43 -12.17
C GLU A 345 -11.68 -19.65 -11.31
N GLY A 346 -11.19 -19.42 -10.09
CA GLY A 346 -10.72 -20.45 -9.17
C GLY A 346 -9.40 -21.14 -9.56
N ARG A 347 -8.76 -20.71 -10.65
CA ARG A 347 -7.43 -21.20 -11.05
C ARG A 347 -6.36 -20.24 -10.57
N LEU A 348 -5.25 -20.80 -10.11
CA LEU A 348 -4.08 -20.02 -9.73
C LEU A 348 -3.56 -19.22 -10.94
N ASN A 349 -3.37 -17.91 -10.72
CA ASN A 349 -2.84 -16.96 -11.68
C ASN A 349 -1.53 -16.33 -11.20
N THR A 350 -1.40 -16.07 -9.89
CA THR A 350 -0.20 -15.45 -9.30
C THR A 350 0.10 -16.05 -7.93
N LEU A 351 1.36 -16.38 -7.67
CA LEU A 351 1.92 -16.51 -6.32
C LEU A 351 3.06 -15.51 -6.18
N PHE A 352 2.96 -14.64 -5.20
CA PHE A 352 4.01 -13.71 -4.84
C PHE A 352 4.39 -13.90 -3.38
N LEU A 353 5.68 -14.03 -3.11
CA LEU A 353 6.24 -14.10 -1.76
C LEU A 353 7.24 -12.97 -1.58
N GLY A 354 6.81 -11.99 -0.78
CA GLY A 354 7.51 -10.79 -0.39
C GLY A 354 8.19 -10.97 0.97
N GLU A 355 9.45 -11.41 1.01
CA GLU A 355 10.19 -11.69 2.25
C GLU A 355 9.50 -12.77 3.13
N GLY A 356 9.63 -14.04 2.74
CA GLY A 356 9.02 -15.13 3.51
C GLY A 356 9.65 -16.50 3.31
N GLU A 357 9.22 -17.47 4.11
CA GLU A 357 9.66 -18.88 4.04
C GLU A 357 8.78 -19.69 3.08
N THR A 358 7.45 -19.59 3.20
CA THR A 358 6.52 -20.42 2.41
C THR A 358 5.26 -19.67 1.98
N ILE A 359 4.79 -19.97 0.78
CA ILE A 359 3.42 -19.70 0.32
C ILE A 359 2.85 -20.91 -0.40
N GLU A 360 1.64 -21.30 -0.05
CA GLU A 360 0.94 -22.46 -0.59
C GLU A 360 -0.46 -22.09 -1.04
N LYS A 361 -0.91 -22.72 -2.12
CA LYS A 361 -2.29 -22.66 -2.62
C LYS A 361 -2.71 -24.02 -3.17
N GLY A 362 -3.52 -24.74 -2.41
CA GLY A 362 -3.90 -26.11 -2.74
C GLY A 362 -2.66 -26.98 -2.94
N ASP A 363 -2.47 -27.47 -4.16
CA ASP A 363 -1.34 -28.34 -4.52
C ASP A 363 -0.07 -27.59 -4.97
N TRP A 364 -0.11 -26.26 -5.04
CA TRP A 364 1.06 -25.42 -5.32
C TRP A 364 1.75 -24.98 -4.02
N SER A 365 3.08 -25.01 -3.99
CA SER A 365 3.88 -24.49 -2.88
C SER A 365 5.21 -23.92 -3.38
N ILE A 366 5.59 -22.75 -2.84
CA ILE A 366 6.91 -22.16 -3.00
C ILE A 366 7.54 -22.09 -1.61
N ARG A 367 8.75 -22.64 -1.48
CA ARG A 367 9.57 -22.54 -0.27
C ARG A 367 10.92 -21.91 -0.59
N THR A 368 11.28 -20.86 0.13
CA THR A 368 12.59 -20.20 -0.02
C THR A 368 13.66 -20.94 0.77
N LYS A 369 14.91 -20.89 0.29
CA LYS A 369 16.06 -21.47 1.01
C LYS A 369 16.78 -20.45 1.90
N ALA A 370 16.52 -19.16 1.71
CA ALA A 370 17.10 -18.08 2.48
C ALA A 370 16.05 -17.00 2.79
N LEU A 371 16.12 -16.43 4.00
CA LEU A 371 15.32 -15.28 4.39
C LEU A 371 15.57 -14.10 3.46
N GLY A 372 14.55 -13.27 3.22
CA GLY A 372 14.63 -12.14 2.30
C GLY A 372 14.53 -12.49 0.82
N THR A 373 14.44 -13.79 0.46
CA THR A 373 14.18 -14.21 -0.93
C THR A 373 12.81 -13.71 -1.38
N GLN A 374 12.80 -13.08 -2.54
CA GLN A 374 11.60 -12.62 -3.23
C GLN A 374 11.25 -13.60 -4.35
N VAL A 375 9.98 -13.92 -4.52
CA VAL A 375 9.50 -14.84 -5.57
C VAL A 375 8.23 -14.31 -6.19
N SER A 376 8.17 -14.32 -7.52
CA SER A 376 7.00 -13.96 -8.31
C SER A 376 6.75 -15.05 -9.35
N LEU A 377 5.64 -15.76 -9.24
CA LEU A 377 5.16 -16.75 -10.20
C LEU A 377 3.88 -16.21 -10.82
N ASN A 378 3.86 -16.00 -12.14
CA ASN A 378 2.72 -15.44 -12.86
C ASN A 378 2.34 -16.30 -14.06
N ARG A 379 1.05 -16.55 -14.22
CA ARG A 379 0.51 -17.24 -15.39
C ARG A 379 0.40 -16.28 -16.59
N THR A 380 0.90 -16.74 -17.73
CA THR A 380 0.84 -16.10 -19.05
C THR A 380 0.30 -17.11 -20.07
N GLY A 381 -1.04 -17.17 -20.20
CA GLY A 381 -1.71 -18.19 -21.00
C GLY A 381 -1.57 -19.59 -20.38
N GLU A 382 -0.90 -20.50 -21.08
CA GLU A 382 -0.62 -21.87 -20.60
C GLU A 382 0.74 -22.00 -19.90
N ILE A 383 1.55 -20.94 -19.89
CA ILE A 383 2.89 -20.93 -19.30
C ILE A 383 2.84 -20.20 -17.96
N PHE A 384 3.73 -20.58 -17.04
CA PHE A 384 4.08 -19.75 -15.90
C PHE A 384 5.47 -19.16 -16.06
N GLU A 385 5.61 -17.88 -15.78
CA GLU A 385 6.89 -17.21 -15.61
C GLU A 385 7.18 -17.08 -14.12
N LEU A 386 8.37 -17.53 -13.71
CA LEU A 386 8.85 -17.43 -12.33
C LEU A 386 10.10 -16.57 -12.29
N VAL A 387 10.10 -15.58 -11.41
CA VAL A 387 11.24 -14.71 -11.11
C VAL A 387 11.57 -14.90 -9.64
N THR A 388 12.83 -15.17 -9.32
CA THR A 388 13.26 -15.28 -7.92
C THR A 388 14.62 -14.65 -7.69
N SER A 389 14.76 -13.96 -6.54
CA SER A 389 16.01 -13.32 -6.11
C SER A 389 16.96 -14.26 -5.36
N GLY A 390 16.59 -15.54 -5.19
CA GLY A 390 17.32 -16.49 -4.38
C GLY A 390 16.91 -17.93 -4.69
N ALA A 391 17.52 -18.90 -4.02
CA ALA A 391 17.19 -20.30 -4.25
C ALA A 391 15.83 -20.66 -3.63
N ILE A 392 15.02 -21.43 -4.36
CA ILE A 392 13.69 -21.87 -3.96
C ILE A 392 13.47 -23.35 -4.30
N GLN A 393 12.53 -23.95 -3.58
CA GLN A 393 11.86 -25.18 -3.96
C GLN A 393 10.44 -24.85 -4.43
N LEU A 394 10.10 -25.29 -5.63
CA LEU A 394 8.76 -25.17 -6.20
C LEU A 394 8.10 -26.56 -6.28
N LYS A 395 6.89 -26.65 -5.76
CA LYS A 395 5.97 -27.78 -5.91
C LYS A 395 4.77 -27.34 -6.73
N MET A 396 4.41 -28.11 -7.74
CA MET A 396 3.22 -27.88 -8.56
C MET A 396 2.48 -29.20 -8.86
N PRO A 397 1.15 -29.16 -9.08
CA PRO A 397 0.38 -30.33 -9.51
C PRO A 397 0.77 -30.74 -10.94
N LEU A 398 0.81 -32.06 -11.18
CA LEU A 398 0.95 -32.63 -12.52
C LEU A 398 -0.41 -32.72 -13.20
N SER A 399 -0.44 -32.34 -14.48
CA SER A 399 -1.57 -32.67 -15.36
C SER A 399 -1.41 -34.08 -15.88
N ALA A 400 -2.49 -34.87 -15.90
CA ALA A 400 -2.46 -36.26 -16.36
C ALA A 400 -1.81 -36.38 -17.76
N GLY A 401 -0.79 -37.22 -17.88
CA GLY A 401 -0.07 -37.46 -19.14
C GLY A 401 0.84 -36.33 -19.62
N LYS A 402 1.09 -35.29 -18.81
CA LYS A 402 2.01 -34.19 -19.14
C LYS A 402 3.13 -34.07 -18.11
N GLN A 403 4.34 -33.79 -18.58
CA GLN A 403 5.47 -33.39 -17.72
C GLN A 403 5.80 -31.92 -17.96
N PRO A 404 5.90 -31.10 -16.89
CA PRO A 404 6.31 -29.71 -17.00
C PRO A 404 7.70 -29.61 -17.64
N VAL A 405 7.86 -28.66 -18.56
CA VAL A 405 9.18 -28.29 -19.08
C VAL A 405 9.57 -26.97 -18.43
N VAL A 406 10.67 -27.00 -17.69
CA VAL A 406 11.24 -25.80 -17.06
C VAL A 406 12.50 -25.40 -17.81
N SER A 407 12.62 -24.14 -18.16
CA SER A 407 13.82 -23.56 -18.78
C SER A 407 14.07 -22.14 -18.27
N THR A 408 15.29 -21.64 -18.46
CA THR A 408 15.58 -20.23 -18.16
C THR A 408 15.07 -19.34 -19.29
N LEU A 409 14.68 -18.10 -18.99
CA LEU A 409 14.30 -17.14 -20.03
C LEU A 409 15.46 -16.82 -20.98
N ALA A 410 16.69 -16.84 -20.49
CA ALA A 410 17.88 -16.56 -21.29
C ALA A 410 18.27 -17.71 -22.23
N HIS A 411 18.01 -18.95 -21.81
CA HIS A 411 18.33 -20.18 -22.54
C HIS A 411 17.11 -21.11 -22.56
N PRO A 412 16.09 -20.83 -23.39
CA PRO A 412 14.85 -21.60 -23.42
C PRO A 412 15.04 -23.05 -23.89
N ASP A 413 16.15 -23.33 -24.60
CA ASP A 413 16.52 -24.67 -25.06
C ASP A 413 17.16 -25.53 -23.95
N GLU A 414 17.67 -24.89 -22.88
CA GLU A 414 18.25 -25.57 -21.74
C GLU A 414 17.17 -25.95 -20.72
N LYS A 415 16.86 -27.25 -20.68
CA LYS A 415 15.82 -27.80 -19.80
C LYS A 415 16.38 -28.11 -18.42
N ILE A 416 15.71 -27.61 -17.40
CA ILE A 416 16.01 -27.90 -15.99
C ILE A 416 15.13 -29.08 -15.56
N GLN A 417 15.79 -30.15 -15.08
CA GLN A 417 15.11 -31.36 -14.65
C GLN A 417 14.54 -31.19 -13.23
N GLY A 418 13.29 -31.58 -13.05
CA GLY A 418 12.67 -31.75 -11.74
C GLY A 418 12.41 -33.22 -11.42
N THR A 419 11.81 -33.47 -10.26
CA THR A 419 11.43 -34.81 -9.80
C THR A 419 9.92 -34.95 -9.79
N VAL A 420 9.42 -36.04 -10.36
CA VAL A 420 8.00 -36.43 -10.27
C VAL A 420 7.83 -37.31 -9.04
N GLN A 421 6.89 -36.96 -8.16
CA GLN A 421 6.55 -37.75 -6.99
C GLN A 421 5.10 -38.25 -7.05
N ALA A 422 4.94 -39.56 -6.89
CA ALA A 422 3.65 -40.26 -6.83
C ALA A 422 2.69 -39.93 -7.98
N ASP A 423 3.23 -39.67 -9.18
CA ASP A 423 2.49 -39.27 -10.40
C ASP A 423 1.53 -38.08 -10.24
N ARG A 424 1.66 -37.32 -9.13
CA ARG A 424 0.75 -36.23 -8.77
C ARG A 424 1.44 -34.88 -8.69
N PHE A 425 2.72 -34.85 -8.34
CA PHE A 425 3.44 -33.60 -8.08
C PHE A 425 4.76 -33.54 -8.82
N PHE A 426 5.09 -32.35 -9.29
CA PHE A 426 6.41 -32.00 -9.82
C PHE A 426 7.12 -31.10 -8.81
N PHE A 427 8.35 -31.47 -8.47
CA PHE A 427 9.23 -30.72 -7.58
C PHE A 427 10.47 -30.28 -8.33
N ILE A 428 10.86 -29.02 -8.14
CA ILE A 428 12.07 -28.48 -8.74
C ILE A 428 12.75 -27.51 -7.77
N GLU A 429 14.08 -27.59 -7.73
CA GLU A 429 14.92 -26.62 -7.04
C GLU A 429 15.42 -25.64 -8.08
N LEU A 430 15.19 -24.35 -7.87
CA LEU A 430 15.59 -23.28 -8.78
C LEU A 430 16.50 -22.31 -8.04
N PRO A 431 17.70 -22.01 -8.55
CA PRO A 431 18.51 -20.92 -8.02
C PRO A 431 17.88 -19.55 -8.34
N GLN A 432 18.57 -18.47 -7.98
CA GLN A 432 18.20 -17.13 -8.41
C GLN A 432 18.13 -17.07 -9.94
N GLY A 433 17.07 -16.47 -10.48
CA GLY A 433 16.93 -16.29 -11.92
C GLY A 433 15.50 -16.09 -12.36
N THR A 434 15.32 -16.16 -13.68
CA THR A 434 14.01 -16.09 -14.32
C THR A 434 13.78 -17.31 -15.21
N TYR A 435 12.61 -17.92 -15.04
CA TYR A 435 12.27 -19.22 -15.59
C TYR A 435 10.91 -19.20 -16.29
N GLN A 436 10.77 -20.05 -17.28
CA GLN A 436 9.49 -20.41 -17.89
C GLN A 436 9.17 -21.86 -17.55
N ILE A 437 7.89 -22.12 -17.24
CA ILE A 437 7.35 -23.43 -16.89
C ILE A 437 6.15 -23.68 -17.82
N LYS A 438 6.27 -24.68 -18.69
CA LYS A 438 5.25 -25.02 -19.70
C LYS A 438 4.62 -26.39 -19.44
#